data_AF-A0A0C2FCJ5-F1
#
_entry.id   AF-A0A0C2FCJ5-F1
#
_cell.length_a   1.000
_cell.length_b   1.000
_cell.length_c   1.000
_cell.angle_alpha   90.00
_cell.angle_beta   90.00
_cell.angle_gamma   90.00
#
_symmetry.space_group_name_H-M   'P 1'
#
loop_
_entity.id
_entity.type
_entity.pdbx_description
1 polymer ?
#
loop_
_entity_poly.entity_id
_entity_poly.type
_entity_poly.pdbx_seq_one_letter_code
_entity_poly.pdbx_strand_id
1 'polypeptide(L)' 'MRSLVVLAIAVDLTYASFCGSSAIPFSFEALPDGQPVLGCARPVCFGWNETGQPATEDGGFY' A
#
# COMPACT_ATOMS: atom_id res chain seq x y z
N MET A 1 25.21 15.73 -12.35
CA MET A 1 25.06 16.21 -10.95
C MET A 1 23.68 16.78 -10.66
N ARG A 2 23.17 17.78 -11.41
CA ARG A 2 21.84 18.38 -11.16
C ARG A 2 20.68 17.37 -11.16
N SER A 3 20.62 16.44 -12.12
CA SER A 3 19.54 15.44 -12.17
C SER A 3 19.55 14.46 -10.98
N LEU A 4 20.72 14.14 -10.43
CA LEU A 4 20.84 13.28 -9.24
C LEU A 4 20.31 13.99 -7.98
N VAL A 5 20.55 15.29 -7.86
CA VAL A 5 20.03 16.11 -6.76
C VAL A 5 18.51 16.20 -6.83
N VAL A 6 17.94 16.43 -8.02
CA VAL A 6 16.48 16.46 -8.20
C VAL A 6 15.84 15.11 -7.86
N LEU A 7 16.47 14.00 -8.28
CA LEU A 7 15.95 12.66 -7.97
C LEU A 7 15.98 12.36 -6.47
N ALA A 8 17.05 12.73 -5.77
CA ALA A 8 17.15 12.54 -4.32
C ALA A 8 16.04 13.29 -3.56
N ILE A 9 15.79 14.55 -3.92
CA ILE A 9 14.73 15.36 -3.29
C ILE A 9 13.33 14.80 -3.58
N ALA A 10 13.13 14.23 -4.77
CA ALA A 10 11.84 13.64 -5.14
C ALA A 10 11.50 12.42 -4.27
N VAL A 11 12.49 11.61 -3.87
CA VAL A 11 12.28 10.42 -3.02
C VAL A 11 11.73 10.80 -1.64
N ASP A 12 12.27 11.86 -1.02
CA ASP A 12 11.78 12.35 0.29
C ASP A 12 10.35 12.91 0.23
N LEU A 13 9.87 13.27 -0.96
CA LEU A 13 8.51 13.75 -1.19
C LEU A 13 7.55 12.62 -1.60
N THR A 14 8.04 11.40 -1.83
CA THR A 14 7.17 10.25 -2.10
C THR A 14 6.61 9.69 -0.81
N TYR A 15 5.30 9.86 -0.62
CA TYR A 15 4.56 9.15 0.42
C TYR A 15 4.03 7.85 -0.17
N ALA A 16 4.26 6.75 0.53
CA ALA A 16 3.55 5.51 0.27
C ALA A 16 2.19 5.57 0.98
N SER A 17 1.12 5.27 0.23
CA SER A 17 -0.21 5.04 0.80
C SER A 17 -0.26 3.64 1.41
N PHE A 18 -0.79 3.53 2.63
CA PHE A 18 -0.97 2.27 3.32
C PHE A 18 -2.39 2.17 3.87
N CYS A 19 -2.90 0.94 3.95
CA CYS A 19 -4.12 0.64 4.66
C CYS A 19 -3.83 0.38 6.15
N GLY A 20 -4.45 1.17 7.02
CA GLY A 20 -4.34 1.04 8.46
C GLY A 20 -2.91 1.30 8.97
N SER A 21 -2.60 0.74 10.15
CA SER A 21 -1.33 0.96 10.85
C SER A 21 -0.28 -0.14 10.57
N SER A 22 -0.63 -1.17 9.79
CA SER A 22 0.22 -2.35 9.54
C SER A 22 1.03 -2.31 8.23
N ALA A 23 1.26 -1.12 7.65
CA ALA A 23 1.95 -0.96 6.36
C ALA A 23 1.39 -1.85 5.23
N ILE A 24 0.08 -2.15 5.26
CA ILE A 24 -0.57 -2.97 4.23
C ILE A 24 -0.63 -2.15 2.94
N PRO A 25 -0.16 -2.68 1.79
CA PRO A 25 -0.27 -1.97 0.53
C PRO A 25 -1.73 -1.82 0.10
N PHE A 26 -2.03 -0.77 -0.67
CA PHE A 26 -3.35 -0.60 -1.26
C PHE A 26 -3.48 -1.44 -2.55
N SER A 27 -4.69 -1.87 -2.87
CA SER A 27 -5.07 -2.31 -4.21
C SER A 27 -5.66 -1.14 -4.98
N PHE A 28 -5.38 -1.11 -6.28
CA PHE A 28 -6.01 -0.18 -7.22
C PHE A 28 -6.57 -0.99 -8.38
N GLU A 29 -7.86 -0.81 -8.65
CA GLU A 29 -8.54 -1.40 -9.79
C GLU A 29 -9.27 -0.29 -10.56
N ALA A 30 -9.13 -0.29 -11.88
CA ALA A 30 -9.90 0.59 -12.75
C ALA A 30 -11.05 -0.22 -13.36
N LEU A 31 -12.29 0.13 -13.03
CA LEU A 31 -13.47 -0.52 -13.57
C LEU A 31 -13.66 -0.20 -15.07
N PRO A 32 -14.47 -0.99 -15.82
CA PRO A 32 -14.70 -0.76 -17.25
C PRO A 32 -15.29 0.62 -17.60
N ASP A 33 -15.98 1.27 -16.66
CA ASP A 33 -16.50 2.62 -16.77
C ASP A 33 -15.48 3.72 -16.41
N GLY A 34 -14.26 3.31 -16.04
CA GLY A 34 -13.16 4.20 -15.65
C GLY A 34 -13.19 4.60 -14.17
N GLN A 35 -14.13 4.09 -13.38
CA GLN A 35 -14.17 4.40 -11.95
C GLN A 35 -13.01 3.72 -11.21
N PRO A 36 -12.19 4.48 -10.46
CA PRO A 36 -11.13 3.90 -9.64
C PRO A 36 -11.73 3.31 -8.36
N VAL A 37 -11.39 2.05 -8.08
CA VAL A 37 -11.66 1.38 -6.81
C VAL A 37 -10.34 1.27 -6.07
N LEU A 38 -10.34 1.79 -4.84
CA LEU A 38 -9.23 1.70 -3.91
C LEU A 38 -9.59 0.74 -2.80
N GLY A 39 -8.70 -0.19 -2.56
CA GLY A 39 -8.86 -1.23 -1.56
C GLY A 39 -7.59 -1.47 -0.77
N CYS A 40 -7.60 -2.44 0.13
CA CYS A 40 -6.37 -2.91 0.76
C CYS A 40 -5.97 -4.26 0.15
N ALA A 41 -4.72 -4.34 -0.31
CA ALA A 41 -4.12 -5.58 -0.76
C ALA A 41 -3.40 -6.22 0.42
N ARG A 42 -4.05 -7.13 1.16
CA ARG A 42 -3.37 -7.88 2.22
C ARG A 42 -2.83 -9.20 1.71
N PRO A 43 -1.52 -9.31 1.42
CA PRO A 43 -0.93 -10.60 1.05
C PRO A 43 -1.08 -11.60 2.20
N VAL A 44 -1.21 -12.89 1.87
CA VAL A 44 -1.38 -13.96 2.88
C VAL A 44 -0.24 -14.01 3.89
N CYS A 45 0.94 -13.51 3.52
CA CYS A 45 2.12 -13.42 4.37
C CYS A 45 1.99 -12.33 5.47
N PHE A 46 1.10 -11.36 5.29
CA PHE A 46 0.79 -10.30 6.28
C PHE A 46 -0.32 -10.79 7.22
N GLY A 47 0.06 -11.78 8.04
CA GLY A 47 -0.84 -12.40 9.02
C GLY A 47 -0.99 -11.62 10.32
N TRP A 48 -0.22 -10.55 10.54
CA TRP A 48 -0.11 -9.87 11.84
C TRP A 48 -0.40 -8.38 11.73
N ASN A 49 -1.11 -7.82 12.71
CA ASN A 49 -1.39 -6.38 12.80
C ASN A 49 -0.26 -5.61 13.53
N GLU A 50 -0.40 -4.29 13.65
CA GLU A 50 0.58 -3.42 14.31
C GLU A 50 0.78 -3.71 15.81
N THR A 51 -0.15 -4.43 16.45
CA THR A 51 -0.04 -4.84 17.86
C THR A 51 0.61 -6.22 18.01
N GLY A 52 1.04 -6.85 16.92
CA GLY A 52 1.63 -8.18 16.94
C GLY A 52 0.62 -9.28 17.21
N GLN A 53 -0.65 -9.08 16.84
CA GLN A 53 -1.70 -10.08 16.89
C GLN A 53 -2.05 -10.58 15.48
N PRO A 54 -2.50 -11.84 15.32
CA PRO A 54 -2.98 -12.31 14.03
C PRO A 54 -4.15 -11.45 13.54
N ALA A 55 -4.02 -10.82 12.38
CA ALA A 55 -5.05 -9.95 11.83
C ALA A 55 -6.24 -10.75 11.25
N THR A 56 -5.96 -11.91 10.65
CA THR A 56 -6.90 -12.98 10.22
C THR A 56 -6.09 -14.01 9.41
N GLU A 57 -6.52 -15.29 9.36
CA GLU A 57 -5.83 -16.36 8.62
C GLU A 57 -6.02 -16.27 7.10
N ASP A 58 -6.97 -15.47 6.62
CA ASP A 58 -7.36 -15.42 5.20
C ASP A 58 -6.72 -14.25 4.43
N GLY A 59 -5.88 -14.53 3.43
CA GLY A 59 -5.44 -13.51 2.47
C GLY A 59 -6.62 -12.92 1.71
N GLY A 60 -6.68 -11.59 1.52
CA GLY A 60 -7.83 -10.93 0.93
C GLY A 60 -7.49 -9.60 0.27
N PHE A 61 -8.20 -9.32 -0.82
CA PHE A 61 -8.28 -8.00 -1.45
C PHE A 61 -9.70 -7.50 -1.17
N TYR A 62 -9.82 -6.41 -0.42
CA TYR A 62 -11.11 -5.72 -0.20
C TYR A 62 -11.07 -4.39 -0.89
#